data_AF-A0A4Q2DW65-F1
#
_entry.id   AF-A0A4Q2DW65-F1
#
_cell.length_a   1.000
_cell.length_b   1.000
_cell.length_c   1.000
_cell.angle_alpha   90.00
_cell.angle_beta   90.00
_cell.angle_gamma   90.00
#
_symmetry.space_group_name_H-M   'P 1'
#
loop_
_entity.id
_entity.type
_entity.pdbx_description
1 polymer ?
#
loop_
_entity_poly.entity_id
_entity_poly.type
_entity_poly.pdbx_seq_one_letter_code
_entity_poly.pdbx_strand_id
1 'polypeptide(L)'
;MRALKTAKAIHATQPSSSTVPLHTNELLREQYFGAAEGKSFKTKRNKDMTLAEHFARGLFPALYNRTERFPGGESRDDVATRAQRFLDEVLMPYVWQEDTGKADSPIHIVVVSHGLFIPELIVLMARKDDVHKAKNEAEIRSNARGMRNTAWTRVEFGFQVRLERDIRNAAVEILTYMRQRVEPQNQGSDDSDVQTPEKALRLKFLNVKVHPHLHNLVRNREVTAKL
;
A
#
# COMPACT_ATOMS: atom_id res chain seq x y z
N MET A 1 0.98 -7.19 19.16
CA MET A 1 0.63 -6.36 20.34
C MET A 1 0.93 -4.86 20.19
N ARG A 2 2.11 -4.41 19.71
CA ARG A 2 2.43 -2.97 19.64
C ARG A 2 1.51 -2.16 18.72
N ALA A 3 1.27 -2.64 17.50
CA ALA A 3 0.37 -1.96 16.54
C ALA A 3 -1.07 -1.82 17.10
N LEU A 4 -1.62 -2.87 17.70
CA LEU A 4 -2.95 -2.83 18.32
C LEU A 4 -3.04 -1.78 19.45
N LYS A 5 -2.01 -1.66 20.30
CA LYS A 5 -1.98 -0.62 21.33
C LYS A 5 -2.02 0.78 20.72
N THR A 6 -1.23 1.01 19.67
CA THR A 6 -1.24 2.28 18.92
C THR A 6 -2.60 2.55 18.29
N ALA A 7 -3.22 1.55 17.65
CA ALA A 7 -4.54 1.69 17.05
C ALA A 7 -5.62 2.02 18.09
N LYS A 8 -5.61 1.34 19.24
CA LYS A 8 -6.51 1.65 20.36
C LYS A 8 -6.31 3.07 20.90
N ALA A 9 -5.07 3.54 20.99
CA ALA A 9 -4.79 4.90 21.43
C ALA A 9 -5.31 5.96 20.43
N ILE A 10 -5.13 5.73 19.13
CA ILE A 10 -5.68 6.61 18.08
C ILE A 10 -7.21 6.59 18.13
N HIS A 11 -7.81 5.40 18.23
CA HIS A 11 -9.26 5.20 18.29
C HIS A 11 -9.89 5.90 19.51
N ALA A 12 -9.27 5.78 20.68
CA ALA A 12 -9.73 6.43 21.91
C ALA A 12 -9.70 7.98 21.87
N THR A 13 -8.98 8.58 20.90
CA THR A 13 -8.94 10.04 20.70
C THR A 13 -9.96 10.53 19.68
N GLN A 14 -10.69 9.63 19.01
CA GLN A 14 -11.75 10.03 18.09
C GLN A 14 -12.94 10.64 18.86
N PRO A 15 -13.70 11.57 18.24
CA PRO A 15 -14.91 12.11 18.85
C PRO A 15 -15.85 10.99 19.31
N SER A 16 -16.53 11.18 20.43
CA SER A 16 -17.47 10.17 20.96
C SER A 16 -18.65 9.88 20.03
N SER A 17 -18.97 10.80 19.11
CA SER A 17 -19.93 10.60 18.03
C SER A 17 -19.41 9.73 16.88
N SER A 18 -18.11 9.40 16.87
CA SER A 18 -17.49 8.56 15.85
C SER A 18 -17.81 7.10 16.09
N THR A 19 -18.45 6.46 15.12
CA THR A 19 -18.76 5.02 15.12
C THR A 19 -17.69 4.19 14.40
N VAL A 20 -16.49 4.74 14.17
CA VAL A 20 -15.44 4.09 13.37
C VAL A 20 -15.07 2.75 14.00
N PRO A 21 -15.24 1.62 13.29
CA PRO A 21 -14.93 0.31 13.84
C PRO A 21 -13.42 0.06 13.88
N LEU A 22 -12.96 -0.65 14.90
CA LEU A 22 -11.58 -1.10 15.02
C LEU A 22 -11.49 -2.60 14.71
N HIS A 23 -10.84 -2.95 13.60
CA HIS A 23 -10.63 -4.34 13.20
C HIS A 23 -9.16 -4.77 13.35
N THR A 24 -8.95 -6.02 13.72
CA THR A 24 -7.62 -6.66 13.68
C THR A 24 -7.51 -7.57 12.47
N ASN A 25 -6.36 -7.56 11.81
CA ASN A 25 -6.09 -8.44 10.69
C ASN A 25 -4.66 -9.00 10.77
N GLU A 26 -4.52 -10.32 10.77
CA GLU A 26 -3.22 -11.01 10.86
C GLU A 26 -2.30 -10.71 9.68
N LEU A 27 -2.84 -10.32 8.52
CA LEU A 27 -2.04 -9.91 7.37
C LEU A 27 -1.20 -8.65 7.68
N LEU A 28 -1.59 -7.83 8.66
CA LEU A 28 -0.90 -6.58 9.01
C LEU A 28 0.31 -6.76 9.95
N ARG A 29 0.61 -7.98 10.40
CA ARG A 29 1.71 -8.22 11.34
C ARG A 29 3.09 -7.89 10.76
N GLU A 30 4.08 -7.70 11.63
CA GLU A 30 5.48 -7.53 11.19
C GLU A 30 6.00 -8.78 10.47
N GLN A 31 7.09 -8.63 9.71
CA GLN A 31 7.88 -9.77 9.24
C GLN A 31 8.15 -10.74 10.39
N TYR A 32 7.81 -12.01 10.22
CA TYR A 32 8.15 -13.05 11.18
C TYR A 32 9.61 -13.44 11.01
N PHE A 33 10.43 -13.29 12.06
CA PHE A 33 11.86 -13.58 11.97
C PHE A 33 12.24 -15.01 12.36
N GLY A 34 11.26 -15.87 12.67
CA GLY A 34 11.51 -17.28 13.00
C GLY A 34 12.50 -17.44 14.15
N ALA A 35 13.54 -18.24 13.96
CA ALA A 35 14.58 -18.50 14.96
C ALA A 35 15.37 -17.24 15.39
N ALA A 36 15.31 -16.14 14.63
CA ALA A 36 16.00 -14.90 14.96
C ALA A 36 15.20 -13.99 15.91
N GLU A 37 13.94 -14.32 16.22
CA GLU A 37 13.12 -13.53 17.14
C GLU A 37 13.78 -13.41 18.52
N GLY A 38 13.84 -12.19 19.04
CA GLY A 38 14.47 -11.88 20.33
C GLY A 38 16.00 -12.04 20.37
N LYS A 39 16.66 -12.35 19.25
CA LYS A 39 18.12 -12.46 19.17
C LYS A 39 18.74 -11.14 18.74
N SER A 40 19.99 -10.90 19.14
CA SER A 40 20.72 -9.69 18.74
C SER A 40 21.01 -9.71 17.24
N PHE A 41 20.48 -8.72 16.53
CA PHE A 41 20.74 -8.53 15.10
C PHE A 41 22.19 -8.11 14.85
N LYS A 42 22.89 -8.79 13.94
CA LYS A 42 24.25 -8.43 13.52
C LYS A 42 24.20 -7.69 12.18
N THR A 43 24.56 -6.41 12.18
CA THR A 43 24.47 -5.54 10.99
C THR A 43 25.38 -5.97 9.84
N LYS A 44 26.45 -6.73 10.14
CA LYS A 44 27.41 -7.23 9.14
C LYS A 44 27.40 -8.75 9.12
N ARG A 45 27.38 -9.31 7.92
CA ARG A 45 27.61 -10.73 7.65
C ARG A 45 29.12 -10.98 7.58
N ASN A 46 29.60 -12.06 8.19
CA ASN A 46 30.97 -12.52 7.95
C ASN A 46 31.07 -13.03 6.50
N LYS A 47 31.99 -12.48 5.72
CA LYS A 47 32.15 -12.82 4.30
C LYS A 47 32.65 -14.25 4.10
N ASP A 48 33.36 -14.78 5.09
CA ASP A 48 33.94 -16.13 5.04
C ASP A 48 32.95 -17.23 5.47
N MET A 49 31.67 -16.88 5.65
CA MET A 49 30.63 -17.79 6.10
C MET A 49 29.34 -17.65 5.28
N THR A 50 28.75 -18.78 4.95
CA THR A 50 27.39 -18.90 4.40
C THR A 50 26.34 -18.50 5.43
N LEU A 51 25.11 -18.17 5.01
CA LEU A 51 24.02 -17.89 5.94
C LEU A 51 23.70 -19.10 6.82
N ALA A 52 23.73 -20.32 6.25
CA ALA A 52 23.48 -21.55 6.98
C ALA A 52 24.49 -21.74 8.13
N GLU A 53 25.78 -21.50 7.89
CA GLU A 53 26.82 -21.57 8.92
C GLU A 53 26.65 -20.50 10.01
N HIS A 54 26.19 -19.30 9.65
CA HIS A 54 25.84 -18.30 10.66
C HIS A 54 24.72 -18.82 11.57
N PHE A 55 23.64 -19.33 10.96
CA PHE A 55 22.48 -19.81 11.72
C PHE A 55 22.83 -21.02 12.60
N ALA A 56 23.64 -21.95 12.10
CA ALA A 56 24.13 -23.09 12.88
C ALA A 56 24.93 -22.67 14.13
N ARG A 57 25.58 -21.50 14.09
CA ARG A 57 26.30 -20.91 15.23
C ARG A 57 25.45 -19.94 16.06
N GLY A 58 24.14 -19.86 15.81
CA GLY A 58 23.23 -18.93 16.50
C GLY A 58 23.46 -17.46 16.15
N LEU A 59 24.10 -17.17 15.00
CA LEU A 59 24.35 -15.82 14.51
C LEU A 59 23.29 -15.44 13.47
N PHE A 60 22.68 -14.25 13.64
CA PHE A 60 21.62 -13.75 12.76
C PHE A 60 22.06 -12.45 12.09
N PRO A 61 22.82 -12.53 10.97
CA PRO A 61 23.31 -11.36 10.25
C PRO A 61 22.22 -10.69 9.41
N ALA A 62 22.53 -9.50 8.92
CA ALA A 62 21.73 -8.82 7.91
C ALA A 62 21.53 -9.71 6.67
N LEU A 63 20.29 -9.76 6.19
CA LEU A 63 19.90 -10.40 4.93
C LEU A 63 19.95 -9.33 3.83
N TYR A 64 20.63 -9.62 2.74
CA TYR A 64 20.87 -8.67 1.65
C TYR A 64 19.88 -8.83 0.50
N ASN A 65 19.35 -10.05 0.31
CA ASN A 65 18.42 -10.33 -0.77
C ASN A 65 16.97 -10.42 -0.25
N ARG A 66 16.01 -10.21 -1.15
CA ARG A 66 14.58 -10.21 -0.78
C ARG A 66 14.02 -11.59 -0.49
N THR A 67 14.60 -12.63 -1.08
CA THR A 67 14.22 -14.04 -0.89
C THR A 67 14.90 -14.69 0.31
N GLU A 68 15.94 -14.05 0.85
CA GLU A 68 16.60 -14.53 2.06
C GLU A 68 15.67 -14.40 3.26
N ARG A 69 15.75 -15.40 4.14
CA ARG A 69 14.99 -15.49 5.39
C ARG A 69 15.80 -16.19 6.46
N PHE A 70 15.48 -15.89 7.71
CA PHE A 70 15.96 -16.68 8.84
C PHE A 70 15.22 -18.03 8.89
N PRO A 71 15.77 -19.05 9.58
CA PRO A 71 15.11 -20.33 9.72
C PRO A 71 13.70 -20.19 10.28
N GLY A 72 12.70 -20.71 9.56
CA GLY A 72 11.28 -20.61 9.91
C GLY A 72 10.65 -19.22 9.74
N GLY A 73 11.41 -18.21 9.33
CA GLY A 73 10.93 -16.85 9.14
C GLY A 73 10.38 -16.56 7.74
N GLU A 74 9.81 -15.37 7.58
CA GLU A 74 9.43 -14.80 6.29
C GLU A 74 10.64 -14.13 5.62
N SER A 75 10.66 -14.16 4.30
CA SER A 75 11.49 -13.30 3.46
C SER A 75 10.79 -11.96 3.19
N ARG A 76 11.46 -11.02 2.51
CA ARG A 76 10.80 -9.76 2.08
C ARG A 76 9.75 -9.98 1.01
N ASP A 77 9.94 -10.98 0.16
CA ASP A 77 8.95 -11.35 -0.85
C ASP A 77 7.72 -12.01 -0.22
N ASP A 78 7.91 -12.83 0.82
CA ASP A 78 6.79 -13.39 1.60
C ASP A 78 5.93 -12.26 2.23
N VAL A 79 6.60 -11.24 2.80
CA VAL A 79 5.91 -10.05 3.36
C VAL A 79 5.20 -9.26 2.26
N ALA A 80 5.80 -9.11 1.08
CA ALA A 80 5.18 -8.41 -0.05
C ALA A 80 3.93 -9.15 -0.57
N THR A 81 3.99 -10.48 -0.69
CA THR A 81 2.81 -11.29 -1.06
C THR A 81 1.70 -11.13 -0.02
N ARG A 82 2.02 -11.12 1.27
CA ARG A 82 1.04 -10.85 2.34
C ARG A 82 0.47 -9.44 2.28
N ALA A 83 1.29 -8.44 1.98
CA ALA A 83 0.83 -7.06 1.79
C ALA A 83 -0.08 -6.92 0.56
N GLN A 84 0.20 -7.65 -0.53
CA GLN A 84 -0.65 -7.70 -1.72
C GLN A 84 -2.03 -8.24 -1.39
N ARG A 85 -2.09 -9.34 -0.64
CA ARG A 85 -3.36 -9.89 -0.16
C ARG A 85 -4.15 -8.89 0.67
N PHE A 86 -3.51 -8.21 1.62
CA PHE A 86 -4.18 -7.16 2.40
C PHE A 86 -4.70 -6.03 1.51
N LEU A 87 -3.91 -5.57 0.53
CA LEU A 87 -4.32 -4.55 -0.41
C LEU A 87 -5.56 -4.98 -1.20
N ASP A 88 -5.53 -6.15 -1.82
CA ASP A 88 -6.59 -6.62 -2.71
C ASP A 88 -7.85 -7.09 -1.97
N GLU A 89 -7.70 -7.81 -0.85
CA GLU A 89 -8.81 -8.41 -0.10
C GLU A 89 -9.47 -7.41 0.85
N VAL A 90 -8.76 -6.37 1.31
CA VAL A 90 -9.25 -5.45 2.35
C VAL A 90 -9.38 -4.02 1.87
N LEU A 91 -8.33 -3.42 1.29
CA LEU A 91 -8.36 -1.99 0.95
C LEU A 91 -9.11 -1.71 -0.35
N MET A 92 -8.79 -2.44 -1.42
CA MET A 92 -9.36 -2.19 -2.75
C MET A 92 -10.90 -2.29 -2.81
N PRO A 93 -11.58 -3.19 -2.08
CA PRO A 93 -13.04 -3.22 -2.04
C PRO A 93 -13.66 -1.88 -1.66
N TYR A 94 -13.08 -1.17 -0.69
CA TYR A 94 -13.55 0.17 -0.30
C TYR A 94 -13.25 1.23 -1.36
N VAL A 95 -12.07 1.16 -1.99
CA VAL A 95 -11.71 2.09 -3.09
C VAL A 95 -12.71 1.97 -4.24
N TRP A 96 -13.09 0.76 -4.63
CA TRP A 96 -14.07 0.53 -5.68
C TRP A 96 -15.51 0.85 -5.23
N GLN A 97 -15.82 0.69 -3.94
CA GLN A 97 -17.11 1.12 -3.40
C GLN A 97 -17.33 2.62 -3.59
N GLU A 98 -16.30 3.43 -3.35
CA GLU A 98 -16.36 4.89 -3.55
C GLU A 98 -16.52 5.25 -5.04
N ASP A 99 -15.78 4.59 -5.94
CA ASP A 99 -15.89 4.85 -7.39
C ASP A 99 -17.25 4.50 -8.00
N THR A 100 -17.85 3.42 -7.51
CA THR A 100 -19.16 2.93 -7.98
C THR A 100 -20.33 3.70 -7.37
N GLY A 101 -20.07 4.74 -6.57
CA GLY A 101 -21.10 5.54 -5.90
C GLY A 101 -21.88 4.76 -4.84
N LYS A 102 -21.35 3.64 -4.37
CA LYS A 102 -21.95 2.79 -3.33
C LYS A 102 -21.57 3.25 -1.91
N ALA A 103 -20.84 4.34 -1.79
CA ALA A 103 -20.47 4.96 -0.53
C ALA A 103 -21.29 6.23 -0.33
N ASP A 104 -21.96 6.33 0.82
CA ASP A 104 -22.77 7.51 1.15
C ASP A 104 -21.91 8.74 1.52
N SER A 105 -20.60 8.54 1.74
CA SER A 105 -19.62 9.56 2.10
C SER A 105 -18.20 9.14 1.73
N PRO A 106 -17.23 10.07 1.66
CA PRO A 106 -15.83 9.74 1.40
C PRO A 106 -15.27 8.73 2.41
N ILE A 107 -14.55 7.71 1.93
CA ILE A 107 -14.06 6.65 2.79
C ILE A 107 -12.66 6.98 3.29
N HIS A 108 -12.49 6.99 4.62
CA HIS A 108 -11.19 7.15 5.28
C HIS A 108 -10.80 5.87 6.04
N ILE A 109 -9.66 5.28 5.66
CA ILE A 109 -9.12 4.08 6.31
C ILE A 109 -7.80 4.40 7.00
N VAL A 110 -7.69 4.05 8.28
CA VAL A 110 -6.43 4.12 9.04
C VAL A 110 -5.87 2.72 9.21
N VAL A 111 -4.67 2.50 8.68
CA VAL A 111 -3.94 1.23 8.83
C VAL A 111 -2.77 1.44 9.80
N VAL A 112 -2.76 0.68 10.90
CA VAL A 112 -1.66 0.67 11.87
C VAL A 112 -0.92 -0.65 11.77
N SER A 113 0.35 -0.58 11.37
CA SER A 113 1.18 -1.78 11.13
C SER A 113 2.64 -1.49 11.50
N HIS A 114 3.60 -2.09 10.79
CA HIS A 114 4.97 -2.25 11.21
C HIS A 114 5.98 -1.78 10.15
N GLY A 115 7.23 -1.63 10.58
CA GLY A 115 8.26 -0.93 9.81
C GLY A 115 8.68 -1.65 8.54
N LEU A 116 8.49 -2.97 8.47
CA LEU A 116 8.84 -3.76 7.29
C LEU A 116 7.65 -4.09 6.40
N PHE A 117 6.44 -4.16 6.97
CA PHE A 117 5.21 -4.36 6.21
C PHE A 117 4.77 -3.12 5.45
N ILE A 118 4.71 -1.95 6.10
CA ILE A 118 4.18 -0.72 5.50
C ILE A 118 4.92 -0.31 4.21
N PRO A 119 6.27 -0.37 4.13
CA PRO A 119 6.97 -0.04 2.90
C PRO A 119 6.62 -0.96 1.73
N GLU A 120 6.35 -2.25 1.98
CA GLU A 120 5.88 -3.17 0.92
C GLU A 120 4.49 -2.75 0.44
N LEU A 121 3.56 -2.45 1.36
CA LEU A 121 2.22 -1.97 1.01
C LEU A 121 2.25 -0.67 0.19
N ILE A 122 3.11 0.29 0.54
CA ILE A 122 3.29 1.56 -0.20
C ILE A 122 3.74 1.31 -1.63
N VAL A 123 4.72 0.42 -1.83
CA VAL A 123 5.21 0.05 -3.17
C VAL A 123 4.08 -0.57 -4.00
N LEU A 124 3.29 -1.48 -3.41
CA LEU A 124 2.18 -2.13 -4.11
C LEU A 124 1.07 -1.14 -4.49
N MET A 125 0.72 -0.20 -3.60
CA MET A 125 -0.21 0.87 -3.92
C MET A 125 0.30 1.73 -5.08
N ALA A 126 1.56 2.16 -5.04
CA ALA A 126 2.14 2.96 -6.12
C ALA A 126 2.17 2.23 -7.48
N ARG A 127 2.25 0.89 -7.48
CA ARG A 127 2.17 0.06 -8.69
C ARG A 127 0.76 -0.04 -9.27
N LYS A 128 -0.28 0.20 -8.48
CA LYS A 128 -1.68 0.23 -8.94
C LYS A 128 -2.07 1.57 -9.60
N ASP A 129 -1.20 2.58 -9.58
CA ASP A 129 -1.48 3.85 -10.24
C ASP A 129 -1.38 3.70 -11.77
N ASP A 130 -2.52 3.81 -12.45
CA ASP A 130 -2.62 3.71 -13.91
C ASP A 130 -2.17 5.00 -14.61
N VAL A 131 -2.21 6.14 -13.91
CA VAL A 131 -1.97 7.47 -14.47
C VAL A 131 -0.51 7.88 -14.29
N HIS A 132 0.01 7.73 -13.08
CA HIS A 132 1.37 8.06 -12.69
C HIS A 132 2.14 6.79 -12.36
N LYS A 133 2.15 5.84 -13.31
CA LYS A 133 2.92 4.60 -13.17
C LYS A 133 4.32 4.92 -12.68
N ALA A 134 4.62 4.43 -11.49
CA ALA A 134 5.90 4.69 -10.89
C ALA A 134 6.99 4.11 -11.79
N LYS A 135 7.87 4.99 -12.29
CA LYS A 135 8.94 4.60 -13.22
C LYS A 135 10.00 3.74 -12.55
N ASN A 136 10.11 3.82 -11.21
CA ASN A 136 11.17 3.18 -10.45
C ASN A 136 10.70 2.70 -9.07
N GLU A 137 10.52 1.38 -8.93
CA GLU A 137 10.18 0.76 -7.64
C GLU A 137 11.26 1.01 -6.57
N ALA A 138 12.54 0.99 -6.94
CA ALA A 138 13.63 1.16 -6.00
C ALA A 138 13.61 2.55 -5.35
N GLU A 139 13.21 3.57 -6.11
CA GLU A 139 13.04 4.93 -5.61
C GLU A 139 11.91 5.02 -4.59
N ILE A 140 10.71 4.51 -4.92
CA ILE A 140 9.58 4.46 -3.99
C ILE A 140 9.98 3.75 -2.70
N ARG A 141 10.62 2.60 -2.85
CA ARG A 141 11.07 1.78 -1.72
C ARG A 141 12.07 2.52 -0.85
N SER A 142 13.03 3.22 -1.43
CA SER A 142 13.96 4.10 -0.70
C SER A 142 13.19 5.16 0.09
N ASN A 143 12.24 5.82 -0.56
CA ASN A 143 11.37 6.84 0.03
C ASN A 143 10.39 6.29 1.06
N ALA A 144 10.16 4.97 1.12
CA ALA A 144 9.32 4.28 2.11
C ALA A 144 10.12 3.58 3.25
N ARG A 145 11.43 3.35 3.09
CA ARG A 145 12.29 2.68 4.10
C ARG A 145 12.64 3.52 5.34
N GLY A 146 12.84 2.87 6.49
CA GLY A 146 13.26 3.58 7.71
C GLY A 146 12.15 4.43 8.32
N MET A 147 10.91 3.95 8.23
CA MET A 147 9.76 4.54 8.92
C MET A 147 10.04 4.68 10.41
N ARG A 148 9.80 5.88 10.96
CA ARG A 148 9.90 6.11 12.41
C ARG A 148 8.64 5.60 13.11
N ASN A 149 8.79 5.23 14.38
CA ASN A 149 7.64 4.83 15.21
C ASN A 149 6.58 5.93 15.20
N THR A 150 5.33 5.54 14.94
CA THR A 150 4.15 6.43 14.85
C THR A 150 4.18 7.48 13.73
N ALA A 151 5.12 7.38 12.78
CA ALA A 151 5.08 8.22 11.60
C ALA A 151 3.89 7.85 10.69
N TRP A 152 3.30 8.86 10.07
CA TRP A 152 2.12 8.76 9.21
C TRP A 152 2.53 8.80 7.74
N THR A 153 1.80 8.04 6.93
CA THR A 153 1.81 8.15 5.48
C THR A 153 0.36 8.31 5.03
N ARG A 154 0.09 9.32 4.21
CA ARG A 154 -1.25 9.58 3.66
C ARG A 154 -1.24 9.34 2.16
N VAL A 155 -2.15 8.49 1.71
CA VAL A 155 -2.38 8.15 0.31
C VAL A 155 -3.83 8.42 -0.02
N GLU A 156 -4.09 9.09 -1.13
CA GLU A 156 -5.43 9.31 -1.67
C GLU A 156 -5.59 8.49 -2.94
N PHE A 157 -6.71 7.78 -3.04
CA PHE A 157 -7.14 7.10 -4.25
C PHE A 157 -8.11 8.02 -5.00
N GLY A 158 -8.07 7.98 -6.32
CA GLY A 158 -8.98 8.72 -7.18
C GLY A 158 -9.06 8.08 -8.55
N PHE A 159 -9.97 8.60 -9.38
CA PHE A 159 -10.25 8.04 -10.69
C PHE A 159 -10.17 9.14 -11.74
N GLN A 160 -9.52 8.84 -12.85
CA GLN A 160 -9.44 9.73 -13.99
C GLN A 160 -10.12 9.09 -15.19
N VAL A 161 -11.08 9.79 -15.79
CA VAL A 161 -11.72 9.37 -17.03
C VAL A 161 -10.69 9.32 -18.15
N ARG A 162 -10.54 8.19 -18.83
CA ARG A 162 -9.68 8.08 -20.02
C ARG A 162 -10.39 8.68 -21.24
N LEU A 163 -10.33 9.99 -21.38
CA LEU A 163 -10.92 10.73 -22.52
C LEU A 163 -10.39 10.29 -23.91
N GLU A 164 -9.23 9.60 -23.99
CA GLU A 164 -8.57 9.33 -25.27
C GLU A 164 -9.28 8.30 -26.17
N ARG A 165 -10.00 7.33 -25.59
CA ARG A 165 -10.77 6.36 -26.39
C ARG A 165 -12.08 6.94 -26.88
N ASP A 166 -12.79 7.66 -26.02
CA ASP A 166 -14.13 8.16 -26.35
C ASP A 166 -14.09 9.27 -27.41
N ILE A 167 -13.08 10.16 -27.37
CA ILE A 167 -12.93 11.19 -28.42
C ILE A 167 -12.52 10.56 -29.76
N ARG A 168 -11.65 9.54 -29.77
CA ARG A 168 -11.26 8.85 -31.01
C ARG A 168 -12.42 8.03 -31.57
N ASN A 169 -13.15 7.32 -30.72
CA ASN A 169 -14.31 6.52 -31.13
C ASN A 169 -15.43 7.44 -31.62
N ALA A 170 -15.76 8.52 -30.91
CA ALA A 170 -16.71 9.52 -31.36
C ALA A 170 -16.25 10.20 -32.66
N ALA A 171 -14.96 10.52 -32.81
CA ALA A 171 -14.45 11.08 -34.06
C ALA A 171 -14.51 10.07 -35.22
N VAL A 172 -14.24 8.79 -34.97
CA VAL A 172 -14.37 7.71 -35.96
C VAL A 172 -15.83 7.49 -36.35
N GLU A 173 -16.76 7.48 -35.39
CA GLU A 173 -18.20 7.39 -35.65
C GLU A 173 -18.70 8.60 -36.44
N ILE A 174 -18.31 9.82 -36.05
CA ILE A 174 -18.65 11.04 -36.79
C ILE A 174 -18.09 10.99 -38.21
N LEU A 175 -16.83 10.57 -38.39
CA LEU A 175 -16.22 10.44 -39.73
C LEU A 175 -16.87 9.32 -40.56
N THR A 176 -17.34 8.25 -39.92
CA THR A 176 -18.04 7.14 -40.57
C THR A 176 -19.46 7.55 -40.97
N TYR A 177 -20.19 8.23 -40.08
CA TYR A 177 -21.49 8.83 -40.34
C TYR A 177 -21.43 9.88 -41.46
N MET A 178 -20.42 10.76 -41.43
CA MET A 178 -20.20 11.73 -42.50
C MET A 178 -19.85 11.09 -43.84
N ARG A 179 -19.16 9.93 -43.85
CA ARG A 179 -18.91 9.15 -45.07
C ARG A 179 -20.18 8.48 -45.61
N GLN A 180 -21.05 7.98 -44.74
CA GLN A 180 -22.28 7.30 -45.13
C GLN A 180 -23.34 8.28 -45.69
N ARG A 181 -23.28 9.57 -45.36
CA ARG A 181 -24.16 10.61 -45.93
C ARG A 181 -23.95 10.93 -47.41
N VAL A 182 -23.02 10.26 -48.10
CA VAL A 182 -22.83 10.40 -49.56
C VAL A 182 -23.66 9.38 -50.36
N GLU A 183 -24.33 8.41 -49.73
CA GLU A 183 -25.31 7.54 -50.39
C GLU A 183 -26.57 7.34 -49.52
N PRO A 184 -27.80 7.40 -50.09
CA PRO A 184 -29.00 7.21 -49.30
C PRO A 184 -29.23 5.70 -49.08
N GLN A 185 -29.07 5.23 -47.84
CA GLN A 185 -29.74 4.00 -47.42
C GLN A 185 -30.47 4.14 -46.08
N ASN A 186 -31.56 3.39 -46.06
CA ASN A 186 -32.68 3.35 -45.14
C ASN A 186 -32.49 2.15 -44.19
N GLN A 187 -32.56 2.36 -42.88
CA GLN A 187 -32.67 1.40 -41.74
C GLN A 187 -31.97 2.08 -40.53
N GLY A 188 -32.35 1.95 -39.27
CA GLY A 188 -33.22 1.07 -38.51
C GLY A 188 -32.72 1.26 -37.07
N SER A 189 -33.60 1.54 -36.12
CA SER A 189 -33.24 1.88 -34.74
C SER A 189 -32.60 0.70 -34.03
N ASP A 190 -31.38 0.87 -33.53
CA ASP A 190 -30.70 -0.09 -32.65
C ASP A 190 -30.32 0.62 -31.34
N ASP A 191 -30.65 -0.03 -30.23
CA ASP A 191 -30.45 0.45 -28.85
C ASP A 191 -28.95 0.61 -28.56
N SER A 192 -28.51 1.84 -28.27
CA SER A 192 -27.14 2.10 -27.87
C SER A 192 -26.92 1.74 -26.40
N ASP A 193 -26.23 0.62 -26.20
CA ASP A 193 -25.59 0.25 -24.94
C ASP A 193 -24.61 1.36 -24.53
N VAL A 194 -24.95 2.11 -23.48
CA VAL A 194 -24.15 3.24 -23.00
C VAL A 194 -22.87 2.67 -22.38
N GLN A 195 -21.79 2.59 -23.15
CA GLN A 195 -20.46 2.28 -22.65
C GLN A 195 -20.06 3.34 -21.61
N THR A 196 -20.11 2.97 -20.33
CA THR A 196 -19.52 3.77 -19.26
C THR A 196 -18.02 3.93 -19.54
N PRO A 197 -17.48 5.15 -19.48
CA PRO A 197 -16.10 5.39 -19.86
C PRO A 197 -15.14 4.66 -18.92
N GLU A 198 -14.11 4.04 -19.49
CA GLU A 198 -13.07 3.33 -18.75
C GLU A 198 -12.31 4.32 -17.84
N LYS A 199 -12.47 4.18 -16.52
CA LYS A 199 -11.76 4.99 -15.53
C LYS A 199 -10.39 4.37 -15.19
N ALA A 200 -9.36 5.20 -15.15
CA ALA A 200 -8.02 4.83 -14.70
C ALA A 200 -7.86 5.14 -13.20
N LEU A 201 -7.31 4.20 -12.44
CA LEU A 201 -7.01 4.42 -11.03
C LEU A 201 -5.82 5.37 -10.90
N ARG A 202 -5.93 6.36 -10.01
CA ARG A 202 -4.88 7.33 -9.71
C ARG A 202 -4.60 7.33 -8.21
N LEU A 203 -3.32 7.42 -7.84
CA LEU A 203 -2.93 7.54 -6.45
C LEU A 203 -2.15 8.84 -6.22
N LYS A 204 -2.30 9.40 -5.04
CA LYS A 204 -1.53 10.59 -4.61
C LYS A 204 -0.96 10.35 -3.22
N PHE A 205 0.36 10.30 -3.13
CA PHE A 205 1.09 10.28 -1.86
C PHE A 205 1.26 11.72 -1.37
N LEU A 206 0.51 12.12 -0.35
CA LEU A 206 0.54 13.49 0.19
C LEU A 206 1.68 13.68 1.19
N ASN A 207 1.87 12.69 2.05
CA ASN A 207 2.86 12.71 3.12
C ASN A 207 3.42 11.31 3.27
N VAL A 208 4.73 11.18 3.44
CA VAL A 208 5.40 9.89 3.64
C VAL A 208 6.32 10.02 4.86
N LYS A 209 6.12 9.16 5.86
CA LYS A 209 6.89 9.11 7.12
C LYS A 209 6.91 10.43 7.91
N VAL A 210 5.80 11.14 7.96
CA VAL A 210 5.72 12.40 8.73
C VAL A 210 5.36 12.13 10.19
N HIS A 211 5.97 12.83 11.13
CA HIS A 211 5.68 12.71 12.56
C HIS A 211 5.65 14.10 13.23
N PRO A 212 4.89 15.08 12.70
CA PRO A 212 4.86 16.43 13.23
C PRO A 212 4.40 16.45 14.70
N HIS A 213 3.54 15.51 15.10
CA HIS A 213 3.07 15.31 16.47
C HIS A 213 4.17 14.94 17.47
N LEU A 214 5.36 14.55 17.00
CA LEU A 214 6.52 14.25 17.86
C LEU A 214 7.53 15.40 17.96
N HIS A 215 7.37 16.50 17.22
CA HIS A 215 8.39 17.56 17.16
C HIS A 215 8.67 18.22 18.53
N ASN A 216 7.68 18.23 19.41
CA ASN A 216 7.78 18.83 20.75
C ASN A 216 7.94 17.79 21.88
N LEU A 217 8.08 16.51 21.54
CA LEU A 217 8.23 15.46 22.55
C LEU A 217 9.70 15.23 22.87
N VAL A 218 10.06 15.47 24.13
CA VAL A 218 11.35 15.05 24.67
C VAL A 218 11.30 13.54 24.87
N ARG A 219 12.22 12.80 24.23
CA ARG A 219 12.36 11.37 24.50
C ARG A 219 12.79 11.21 25.95
N ASN A 220 11.95 10.56 26.77
CA ASN A 220 12.42 10.01 28.03
C ASN A 220 13.52 8.99 27.73
N ARG A 221 14.78 9.38 27.94
CA ARG A 221 15.85 8.41 28.08
C ARG A 221 15.58 7.74 29.42
N GLU A 222 15.04 6.52 29.40
CA GLU A 222 15.03 5.68 30.60
C GLU A 222 16.46 5.64 31.13
N VAL A 223 16.66 6.18 32.33
CA VAL A 223 17.87 5.99 33.11
C VAL A 223 17.94 4.48 33.32
N THR A 224 18.82 3.83 32.57
CA THR A 224 19.12 2.42 32.76
C THR A 224 19.81 2.31 34.12
N ALA A 225 19.03 2.13 35.18
CA ALA A 225 19.55 1.68 36.44
C ALA A 225 20.23 0.34 36.16
N LYS A 226 21.57 0.32 36.30
CA LYS A 226 22.35 -0.90 36.28
C LYS A 226 21.79 -1.79 37.39
N LEU A 227 21.14 -2.88 37.01
CA LEU A 227 20.99 -4.07 37.86
C LEU A 227 22.25 -4.92 37.68
#